data_AF-A0A496LK74-F1
#
_entry.id   AF-A0A496LK74-F1
#
_cell.length_a   1.000
_cell.length_b   1.000
_cell.length_c   1.000
_cell.angle_alpha   90.00
_cell.angle_beta   90.00
_cell.angle_gamma   90.00
#
_symmetry.space_group_name_H-M   'P 1'
#
loop_
_entity.id
_entity.type
_entity.pdbx_description
1 polymer ?
#
loop_
_entity_poly.entity_id
_entity_poly.type
_entity_poly.pdbx_seq_one_letter_code
_entity_poly.pdbx_strand_id
1 'polypeptide(L)'
;MDKRDEALNLARDFERDGFSMPDLYERFWRLQGDAAAYFTLADSLLRGRRDGRTLLKDAMGYVGEEDFKALIATAVEILREEAAEGRETQQDESAAQTGENARSARADESAGKNARQRGRDEKSARWKNAEEVIAAASLEFAPFLHPYLGELFKLQPNESAYYAEYPWRGLSYESSQIWRERLADPQTSKDERQKIFSCLLQTRDPRNVKFACEFALAEDFFDRPCDLLEYIGYWLEAVGFTFERAKFYADGAAQAADEILKTDANECSEFKRMSAMYHYLT
;
A
#
# COMPACT_ATOMS: atom_id res chain seq x y z
N MET A 1 -18.27 18.95 -29.28
CA MET A 1 -18.01 18.96 -27.83
C MET A 1 -16.60 18.44 -27.69
N ASP A 2 -15.74 19.14 -26.94
CA ASP A 2 -14.38 18.65 -26.71
C ASP A 2 -14.45 17.34 -25.91
N LYS A 3 -13.52 16.40 -26.12
CA LYS A 3 -13.52 15.11 -25.40
C LYS A 3 -13.32 15.31 -23.91
N ARG A 4 -12.62 16.38 -23.52
CA ARG A 4 -12.50 16.79 -22.13
C ARG A 4 -13.85 17.19 -21.51
N ASP A 5 -14.66 17.94 -22.25
CA ASP A 5 -16.02 18.29 -21.81
C ASP A 5 -16.90 17.04 -21.71
N GLU A 6 -16.74 16.09 -22.65
CA GLU A 6 -17.44 14.80 -22.62
C GLU A 6 -17.05 13.98 -21.37
N ALA A 7 -15.76 13.93 -21.02
CA ALA A 7 -15.26 13.29 -19.81
C ALA A 7 -15.82 13.92 -18.53
N LEU A 8 -15.85 15.26 -18.44
CA LEU A 8 -16.42 15.96 -17.29
C LEU A 8 -17.93 15.72 -17.16
N ASN A 9 -18.66 15.73 -18.27
CA ASN A 9 -20.09 15.42 -18.27
C ASN A 9 -20.34 13.97 -17.88
N LEU A 10 -19.50 13.03 -18.34
CA LEU A 10 -19.57 11.62 -17.95
C LEU A 10 -19.36 11.45 -16.44
N ALA A 11 -18.34 12.09 -15.86
CA ALA A 11 -18.09 12.02 -14.43
C ALA A 11 -19.25 12.60 -13.61
N ARG A 12 -19.83 13.73 -14.02
CA ARG A 12 -20.99 14.35 -13.34
C ARG A 12 -22.23 13.48 -13.38
N ASP A 13 -22.53 12.89 -14.53
CA ASP A 13 -23.68 11.99 -14.66
C ASP A 13 -23.44 10.69 -13.87
N PHE A 14 -22.22 10.15 -13.87
CA PHE A 14 -21.87 8.99 -13.04
C PHE A 14 -21.97 9.30 -11.55
N GLU A 15 -21.58 10.49 -11.09
CA GLU A 15 -21.77 10.91 -9.70
C GLU A 15 -23.26 10.85 -9.30
N ARG A 16 -24.16 11.29 -10.20
CA ARG A 16 -25.62 11.26 -9.98
C ARG A 16 -26.22 9.86 -10.04
N ASP A 17 -25.92 9.09 -11.09
CA ASP A 17 -26.67 7.86 -11.43
C ASP A 17 -25.85 6.57 -11.20
N GLY A 18 -24.52 6.67 -11.11
CA GLY A 18 -23.60 5.54 -10.95
C GLY A 18 -23.70 4.57 -12.12
N PHE A 19 -23.57 3.28 -11.83
CA PHE A 19 -23.68 2.22 -12.86
C PHE A 19 -25.10 2.04 -13.42
N SER A 20 -26.11 2.73 -12.89
CA SER A 20 -27.46 2.77 -13.48
C SER A 20 -27.59 3.79 -14.61
N MET A 21 -26.54 4.57 -14.87
CA MET A 21 -26.47 5.53 -15.96
C MET A 21 -26.63 4.84 -17.33
N PRO A 22 -27.52 5.33 -18.20
CA PRO A 22 -27.61 4.81 -19.56
C PRO A 22 -26.33 5.11 -20.35
N ASP A 23 -25.95 4.19 -21.23
CA ASP A 23 -24.89 4.37 -22.22
C ASP A 23 -23.50 4.64 -21.61
N LEU A 24 -23.29 4.28 -20.32
CA LEU A 24 -22.07 4.58 -19.56
C LEU A 24 -20.79 4.22 -20.32
N TYR A 25 -20.68 2.95 -20.74
CA TYR A 25 -19.50 2.48 -21.45
C TYR A 25 -19.43 3.01 -22.89
N GLU A 26 -20.56 3.27 -23.55
CA GLU A 26 -20.53 3.89 -24.88
C GLU A 26 -19.92 5.30 -24.80
N ARG A 27 -20.28 6.08 -23.77
CA ARG A 27 -19.71 7.41 -23.51
C ARG A 27 -18.25 7.31 -23.09
N PHE A 28 -17.89 6.32 -22.28
CA PHE A 28 -16.49 6.05 -21.94
C PHE A 28 -15.66 5.79 -23.20
N TRP A 29 -16.12 4.92 -24.10
CA TRP A 29 -15.39 4.56 -25.32
C TRP A 29 -15.27 5.70 -26.33
N ARG A 30 -16.15 6.70 -26.31
CA ARG A 30 -15.99 7.91 -27.15
C ARG A 30 -14.73 8.70 -26.81
N LEU A 31 -14.20 8.55 -25.60
CA LEU A 31 -12.93 9.16 -25.18
C LEU A 31 -11.71 8.49 -25.81
N GLN A 32 -11.86 7.30 -26.43
CA GLN A 32 -10.76 6.51 -26.99
C GLN A 32 -9.81 7.34 -27.86
N GLY A 33 -8.50 7.15 -27.67
CA GLY A 33 -7.44 7.87 -28.37
C GLY A 33 -7.11 9.25 -27.78
N ASP A 34 -7.67 9.62 -26.62
CA ASP A 34 -7.37 10.87 -25.93
C ASP A 34 -7.03 10.61 -24.45
N ALA A 35 -5.73 10.52 -24.16
CA ALA A 35 -5.23 10.26 -22.81
C ALA A 35 -5.60 11.39 -21.82
N ALA A 36 -5.65 12.65 -22.28
CA ALA A 36 -5.99 13.79 -21.43
C ALA A 36 -7.48 13.78 -21.02
N ALA A 37 -8.36 13.31 -21.91
CA ALA A 37 -9.76 13.10 -21.58
C ALA A 37 -9.94 11.97 -20.55
N TYR A 38 -9.21 10.85 -20.67
CA TYR A 38 -9.23 9.79 -19.66
C TYR A 38 -8.63 10.22 -18.33
N PHE A 39 -7.56 11.01 -18.33
CA PHE A 39 -7.03 11.63 -17.10
C PHE A 39 -8.09 12.51 -16.44
N THR A 40 -8.77 13.35 -17.22
CA THR A 40 -9.85 14.22 -16.70
C THR A 40 -10.98 13.40 -16.08
N LEU A 41 -11.37 12.28 -16.70
CA LEU A 41 -12.36 11.36 -16.14
C LEU A 41 -11.85 10.72 -14.84
N ALA A 42 -10.63 10.18 -14.84
CA ALA A 42 -10.03 9.52 -13.68
C ALA A 42 -9.87 10.46 -12.50
N ASP A 43 -9.35 11.68 -12.70
CA ASP A 43 -9.21 12.69 -11.65
C ASP A 43 -10.58 13.11 -11.09
N SER A 44 -11.59 13.25 -11.95
CA SER A 44 -12.95 13.58 -11.53
C SER A 44 -13.59 12.45 -10.70
N LEU A 45 -13.40 11.19 -11.09
CA LEU A 45 -13.90 10.02 -10.34
C LEU A 45 -13.17 9.87 -9.01
N LEU A 46 -11.85 10.07 -8.99
CA LEU A 46 -11.02 10.04 -7.79
C LEU A 46 -11.51 11.06 -6.74
N ARG A 47 -11.84 12.27 -7.19
CA ARG A 47 -12.34 13.37 -6.33
C ARG A 47 -13.84 13.27 -6.01
N GLY A 48 -14.59 12.44 -6.74
CA GLY A 48 -16.03 12.25 -6.59
C GLY A 48 -16.43 11.65 -5.26
N ARG A 49 -17.68 11.84 -4.82
CA ARG A 49 -18.22 11.28 -3.57
C ARG A 49 -18.90 9.93 -3.77
N ARG A 50 -18.96 9.42 -5.01
CA ARG A 50 -19.45 8.09 -5.32
C ARG A 50 -18.31 7.08 -5.43
N ASP A 51 -18.57 5.83 -5.01
CA ASP A 51 -17.63 4.72 -5.23
C ASP A 51 -17.55 4.46 -6.74
N GLY A 52 -16.43 4.85 -7.32
CA GLY A 52 -16.17 4.81 -8.75
C GLY A 52 -15.09 3.81 -9.12
N ARG A 53 -14.61 2.99 -8.18
CA ARG A 53 -13.38 2.19 -8.32
C ARG A 53 -13.29 1.41 -9.62
N THR A 54 -14.36 0.73 -10.03
CA THR A 54 -14.35 -0.04 -11.28
C THR A 54 -14.14 0.86 -12.51
N LEU A 55 -14.90 1.95 -12.63
CA LEU A 55 -14.77 2.86 -13.76
C LEU A 55 -13.45 3.65 -13.71
N LEU A 56 -12.99 4.01 -12.51
CA LEU A 56 -11.71 4.66 -12.26
C LEU A 56 -10.55 3.76 -12.71
N LYS A 57 -10.58 2.48 -12.34
CA LYS A 57 -9.61 1.48 -12.79
C LYS A 57 -9.57 1.37 -14.31
N ASP A 58 -10.73 1.28 -14.96
CA ASP A 58 -10.81 1.23 -16.41
C ASP A 58 -10.25 2.51 -17.06
N ALA A 59 -10.55 3.68 -16.50
CA ALA A 59 -10.05 4.96 -16.99
C ALA A 59 -8.52 5.07 -16.87
N MET A 60 -7.95 4.63 -15.74
CA MET A 60 -6.50 4.67 -15.50
C MET A 60 -5.70 3.89 -16.54
N GLY A 61 -6.26 2.84 -17.13
CA GLY A 61 -5.60 2.07 -18.20
C GLY A 61 -5.31 2.86 -19.49
N TYR A 62 -5.87 4.06 -19.63
CA TYR A 62 -5.65 4.97 -20.78
C TYR A 62 -4.89 6.23 -20.41
N VAL A 63 -4.50 6.39 -19.14
CA VAL A 63 -3.80 7.58 -18.64
C VAL A 63 -2.30 7.43 -18.91
N GLY A 64 -1.65 8.52 -19.36
CA GLY A 64 -0.20 8.55 -19.56
C GLY A 64 0.58 8.52 -18.24
N GLU A 65 1.86 8.15 -18.28
CA GLU A 65 2.70 7.99 -17.08
C GLU A 65 2.76 9.24 -16.19
N GLU A 66 2.98 10.41 -16.79
CA GLU A 66 3.08 11.68 -16.04
C GLU A 66 1.75 12.08 -15.40
N ASP A 67 0.64 11.89 -16.12
CA ASP A 67 -0.70 12.13 -15.61
C ASP A 67 -1.06 11.14 -14.49
N PHE A 68 -0.58 9.89 -14.58
CA PHE A 68 -0.76 8.89 -13.54
C PHE A 68 -0.01 9.27 -12.24
N LYS A 69 1.19 9.85 -12.34
CA LYS A 69 1.90 10.42 -11.18
C LYS A 69 1.08 11.54 -10.51
N ALA A 70 0.36 12.35 -11.29
CA ALA A 70 -0.55 13.37 -10.76
C ALA A 70 -1.77 12.75 -10.05
N LEU A 71 -2.31 11.63 -10.55
CA LEU A 71 -3.35 10.87 -9.87
C LEU A 71 -2.85 10.31 -8.52
N ILE A 72 -1.63 9.77 -8.47
CA ILE A 72 -1.01 9.28 -7.22
C ILE A 72 -0.92 10.42 -6.20
N ALA A 73 -0.40 11.58 -6.60
CA ALA A 73 -0.29 12.74 -5.71
C ALA A 73 -1.66 13.14 -5.15
N THR A 74 -2.67 13.21 -6.02
CA THR A 74 -4.05 13.52 -5.63
C THR A 74 -4.62 12.46 -4.67
N ALA A 75 -4.38 11.17 -4.92
CA ALA A 75 -4.84 10.11 -4.04
C ALA A 75 -4.21 10.20 -2.64
N VAL A 76 -2.91 10.48 -2.55
CA VAL A 76 -2.23 10.67 -1.26
C VAL A 76 -2.76 11.90 -0.53
N GLU A 77 -3.05 12.99 -1.23
CA GLU A 77 -3.71 14.18 -0.64
C GLU A 77 -5.08 13.84 -0.06
N ILE A 78 -5.93 13.13 -0.81
CA ILE A 78 -7.25 12.70 -0.33
C ILE A 78 -7.12 11.83 0.93
N LEU A 79 -6.21 10.85 0.94
CA LEU A 79 -5.99 10.00 2.11
C LEU A 79 -5.53 10.81 3.33
N ARG A 80 -4.69 11.84 3.12
CA ARG A 80 -4.25 12.73 4.21
C ARG A 80 -5.40 13.58 4.75
N GLU A 81 -6.19 14.19 3.87
CA GLU A 81 -7.36 15.01 4.23
C GLU A 81 -8.34 14.20 5.08
N GLU A 82 -8.75 13.03 4.61
CA GLU A 82 -9.73 12.21 5.32
C GLU A 82 -9.20 11.63 6.63
N ALA A 83 -7.90 11.30 6.69
CA ALA A 83 -7.27 10.89 7.93
C ALA A 83 -7.14 12.04 8.95
N ALA A 84 -7.17 13.29 8.52
CA ALA A 84 -7.21 14.45 9.40
C ALA A 84 -8.65 14.74 9.87
N GLU A 85 -9.62 14.77 8.97
CA GLU A 85 -11.05 14.94 9.28
C GLU A 85 -11.56 13.87 10.26
N GLY A 86 -11.13 12.62 10.09
CA GLY A 86 -11.45 11.53 11.01
C GLY A 86 -10.87 11.71 12.42
N ARG A 87 -9.80 12.50 12.59
CA ARG A 87 -9.23 12.80 13.92
C ARG A 87 -9.93 13.97 14.60
N GLU A 88 -10.30 14.99 13.85
CA GLU A 88 -11.04 16.14 14.37
C GLU A 88 -12.38 15.69 14.96
N THR A 89 -13.12 14.87 14.21
CA THR A 89 -14.41 14.32 14.66
C THR A 89 -14.28 13.45 15.93
N GLN A 90 -13.25 12.60 16.03
CA GLN A 90 -12.99 11.81 17.25
C GLN A 90 -12.60 12.68 18.45
N GLN A 91 -11.84 13.77 18.24
CA GLN A 91 -11.49 14.70 19.30
C GLN A 91 -12.73 15.45 19.82
N ASP A 92 -13.61 15.91 18.93
CA ASP A 92 -14.85 16.58 19.29
C ASP A 92 -15.82 15.64 20.04
N GLU A 93 -15.95 14.39 19.62
CA GLU A 93 -16.74 13.37 20.33
C GLU A 93 -16.19 13.10 21.73
N SER A 94 -14.86 12.98 21.88
CA SER A 94 -14.22 12.79 23.19
C SER A 94 -14.39 14.00 24.10
N ALA A 95 -14.34 15.22 23.56
CA ALA A 95 -14.56 16.46 24.30
C ALA A 95 -16.03 16.62 24.75
N ALA A 96 -16.99 16.24 23.90
CA ALA A 96 -18.41 16.24 24.24
C ALA A 96 -18.74 15.23 25.35
N GLN A 97 -18.15 14.03 25.30
CA GLN A 97 -18.30 13.02 26.36
C GLN A 97 -17.63 13.42 27.68
N THR A 98 -16.62 14.28 27.66
CA THR A 98 -15.98 14.81 28.86
C THR A 98 -16.88 15.83 29.60
N GLY A 99 -17.88 16.40 28.91
CA GLY A 99 -18.90 17.28 29.51
C GLY A 99 -20.05 16.54 30.22
N GLU A 100 -20.37 15.30 29.83
CA GLU A 100 -21.48 14.52 30.40
C GLU A 100 -21.04 13.48 31.46
N ASN A 101 -19.74 13.16 31.55
CA ASN A 101 -19.23 12.13 32.46
C ASN A 101 -18.93 12.61 33.90
N ALA A 102 -19.78 13.47 34.47
CA ALA A 102 -19.81 13.71 35.92
C ALA A 102 -20.66 12.68 36.69
N ARG A 103 -21.36 11.77 36.01
CA ARG A 103 -22.20 10.74 36.67
C ARG A 103 -22.28 9.44 35.87
N SER A 104 -21.26 8.60 35.94
CA SER A 104 -21.42 7.13 35.99
C SER A 104 -20.04 6.47 35.96
N ALA A 105 -19.44 6.29 37.14
CA ALA A 105 -18.33 5.36 37.30
C ALA A 105 -18.92 3.98 37.59
N ARG A 106 -18.95 3.10 36.57
CA ARG A 106 -18.86 1.62 36.61
C ARG A 106 -19.52 1.02 35.36
N ALA A 107 -18.71 0.50 34.45
CA ALA A 107 -19.00 -0.75 33.73
C ALA A 107 -17.84 -1.16 32.81
N ASP A 108 -17.33 -2.37 33.07
CA ASP A 108 -16.97 -3.41 32.10
C ASP A 108 -15.78 -3.19 31.12
N GLU A 109 -14.64 -3.80 31.47
CA GLU A 109 -13.40 -3.91 30.68
C GLU A 109 -13.54 -4.73 29.37
N SER A 110 -14.73 -5.21 29.04
CA SER A 110 -15.00 -6.00 27.83
C SER A 110 -15.48 -5.16 26.62
N ALA A 111 -15.84 -3.89 26.80
CA ALA A 111 -16.33 -3.03 25.72
C ALA A 111 -15.23 -2.44 24.81
N GLY A 112 -13.96 -2.44 25.27
CA GLY A 112 -12.84 -1.77 24.60
C GLY A 112 -12.37 -2.42 23.29
N LYS A 113 -12.62 -3.72 23.09
CA LYS A 113 -12.24 -4.43 21.85
C LYS A 113 -13.24 -4.19 20.71
N ASN A 114 -14.53 -4.10 21.03
CA ASN A 114 -15.57 -3.93 20.02
C ASN A 114 -15.78 -2.46 19.60
N ALA A 115 -15.41 -1.49 20.45
CA ALA A 115 -15.48 -0.07 20.11
C ALA A 115 -14.39 0.36 19.10
N ARG A 116 -13.20 -0.26 19.12
CA ARG A 116 -12.14 -0.01 18.12
C ARG A 116 -12.49 -0.49 16.71
N GLN A 117 -13.36 -1.49 16.60
CA GLN A 117 -13.85 -1.99 15.32
C GLN A 117 -15.04 -1.17 14.81
N ARG A 118 -15.94 -0.70 15.69
CA ARG A 118 -17.17 0.01 15.28
C ARG A 118 -17.01 1.46 14.81
N GLY A 119 -15.86 2.10 15.05
CA GLY A 119 -15.53 3.42 14.53
C GLY A 119 -14.71 3.41 13.22
N ARG A 120 -14.27 2.22 12.78
CA ARG A 120 -13.54 1.98 11.50
C ARG A 120 -14.52 1.52 10.40
N ASP A 121 -15.82 1.67 10.65
CA ASP A 121 -16.88 1.17 9.78
C ASP A 121 -17.23 2.21 8.71
N GLU A 122 -16.98 1.81 7.46
CA GLU A 122 -17.26 2.50 6.20
C GLU A 122 -16.32 3.67 5.81
N LYS A 123 -15.11 3.31 5.34
CA LYS A 123 -14.28 4.16 4.48
C LYS A 123 -15.17 4.91 3.47
N SER A 124 -14.96 6.22 3.35
CA SER A 124 -15.68 7.04 2.39
C SER A 124 -15.45 6.53 0.97
N ALA A 125 -16.34 6.90 0.04
CA ALA A 125 -16.12 6.62 -1.37
C ALA A 125 -14.81 7.22 -1.90
N ARG A 126 -14.46 8.43 -1.45
CA ARG A 126 -13.21 9.12 -1.82
C ARG A 126 -11.98 8.35 -1.33
N TRP A 127 -11.98 7.85 -0.09
CA TRP A 127 -10.93 6.96 0.41
C TRP A 127 -10.80 5.70 -0.45
N LYS A 128 -11.92 5.04 -0.74
CA LYS A 128 -11.95 3.83 -1.58
C LYS A 128 -11.41 4.10 -2.98
N ASN A 129 -11.77 5.24 -3.58
CA ASN A 129 -11.26 5.64 -4.89
C ASN A 129 -9.75 5.93 -4.84
N ALA A 130 -9.25 6.60 -3.79
CA ALA A 130 -7.82 6.82 -3.59
C ALA A 130 -7.05 5.51 -3.38
N GLU A 131 -7.62 4.56 -2.61
CA GLU A 131 -7.05 3.22 -2.43
C GLU A 131 -6.88 2.47 -3.75
N GLU A 132 -7.82 2.61 -4.70
CA GLU A 132 -7.73 2.01 -6.04
C GLU A 132 -6.56 2.58 -6.86
N VAL A 133 -6.31 3.90 -6.78
CA VAL A 133 -5.14 4.52 -7.43
C VAL A 133 -3.85 3.98 -6.83
N ILE A 134 -3.77 3.89 -5.49
CA ILE A 134 -2.61 3.31 -4.81
C ILE A 134 -2.43 1.83 -5.17
N ALA A 135 -3.52 1.06 -5.29
CA ALA A 135 -3.48 -0.34 -5.69
C ALA A 135 -2.94 -0.50 -7.12
N ALA A 136 -3.47 0.26 -8.09
CA ALA A 136 -2.98 0.26 -9.46
C ALA A 136 -1.48 0.63 -9.52
N ALA A 137 -1.09 1.70 -8.83
CA ALA A 137 0.31 2.12 -8.74
C ALA A 137 1.20 1.05 -8.08
N SER A 138 0.72 0.35 -7.06
CA SER A 138 1.48 -0.69 -6.37
C SER A 138 1.76 -1.91 -7.26
N LEU A 139 0.82 -2.22 -8.16
CA LEU A 139 0.91 -3.37 -9.06
C LEU A 139 1.76 -3.07 -10.29
N GLU A 140 1.64 -1.87 -10.86
CA GLU A 140 2.24 -1.55 -12.17
C GLU A 140 3.45 -0.61 -12.05
N PHE A 141 3.44 0.32 -11.10
CA PHE A 141 4.38 1.44 -11.03
C PHE A 141 4.90 1.72 -9.61
N ALA A 142 5.23 0.67 -8.85
CA ALA A 142 5.66 0.81 -7.45
C ALA A 142 6.72 1.90 -7.20
N PRO A 143 7.73 2.12 -8.08
CA PRO A 143 8.68 3.23 -7.93
C PRO A 143 8.06 4.63 -7.85
N PHE A 144 6.89 4.88 -8.44
CA PHE A 144 6.22 6.19 -8.35
C PHE A 144 5.65 6.46 -6.95
N LEU A 145 5.51 5.42 -6.12
CA LEU A 145 5.05 5.54 -4.75
C LEU A 145 6.19 5.82 -3.76
N HIS A 146 7.46 5.66 -4.18
CA HIS A 146 8.63 5.85 -3.31
C HIS A 146 8.67 7.22 -2.58
N PRO A 147 8.32 8.35 -3.23
CA PRO A 147 8.24 9.65 -2.55
C PRO A 147 7.20 9.72 -1.41
N TYR A 148 6.23 8.80 -1.39
CA TYR A 148 5.09 8.81 -0.49
C TYR A 148 5.11 7.70 0.57
N LEU A 149 6.15 6.85 0.61
CA LEU A 149 6.19 5.67 1.50
C LEU A 149 6.01 6.02 2.98
N GLY A 150 6.51 7.18 3.43
CA GLY A 150 6.30 7.64 4.80
C GLY A 150 4.81 7.83 5.14
N GLU A 151 4.03 8.36 4.19
CA GLU A 151 2.58 8.54 4.34
C GLU A 151 1.84 7.23 4.20
N LEU A 152 2.18 6.43 3.18
CA LEU A 152 1.54 5.14 2.93
C LEU A 152 1.75 4.19 4.12
N PHE A 153 2.91 4.24 4.77
CA PHE A 153 3.18 3.47 5.98
C PHE A 153 2.25 3.86 7.14
N LYS A 154 1.96 5.15 7.29
CA LYS A 154 1.11 5.71 8.35
C LYS A 154 -0.38 5.52 8.07
N LEU A 155 -0.81 5.79 6.84
CA LEU A 155 -2.21 5.80 6.40
C LEU A 155 -2.73 4.39 6.11
N GLN A 156 -1.83 3.47 5.75
CA GLN A 156 -2.11 2.07 5.46
C GLN A 156 -3.26 1.85 4.44
N PRO A 157 -3.25 2.55 3.28
CA PRO A 157 -4.21 2.23 2.24
C PRO A 157 -4.03 0.77 1.82
N ASN A 158 -5.13 0.08 1.59
CA ASN A 158 -5.12 -1.33 1.19
C ASN A 158 -4.53 -2.30 2.24
N GLU A 159 -4.51 -1.96 3.54
CA GLU A 159 -3.91 -2.79 4.62
C GLU A 159 -4.36 -4.27 4.63
N SER A 160 -5.57 -4.55 4.14
CA SER A 160 -6.14 -5.91 4.09
C SER A 160 -5.81 -6.68 2.80
N ALA A 161 -5.07 -6.08 1.87
CA ALA A 161 -4.74 -6.67 0.58
C ALA A 161 -3.36 -7.34 0.62
N TYR A 162 -3.18 -8.42 -0.15
CA TYR A 162 -1.88 -9.10 -0.27
C TYR A 162 -0.76 -8.24 -0.89
N TYR A 163 -1.14 -7.11 -1.52
CA TYR A 163 -0.23 -6.14 -2.12
C TYR A 163 -0.01 -4.90 -1.26
N ALA A 164 -0.43 -4.89 0.02
CA ALA A 164 -0.32 -3.72 0.90
C ALA A 164 1.12 -3.17 0.99
N GLU A 165 2.12 -4.05 1.00
CA GLU A 165 3.54 -3.66 1.07
C GLU A 165 4.24 -3.56 -0.29
N TYR A 166 3.53 -3.78 -1.41
CA TYR A 166 4.10 -3.63 -2.75
C TYR A 166 4.62 -2.23 -3.10
N PRO A 167 4.17 -1.11 -2.48
CA PRO A 167 4.80 0.20 -2.71
C PRO A 167 6.31 0.23 -2.47
N TRP A 168 6.87 -0.67 -1.64
CA TRP A 168 8.31 -0.76 -1.37
C TRP A 168 9.10 -1.50 -2.45
N ARG A 169 8.45 -2.12 -3.44
CA ARG A 169 9.12 -2.87 -4.50
C ARG A 169 10.09 -2.00 -5.28
N GLY A 170 11.29 -2.54 -5.50
CA GLY A 170 12.36 -1.85 -6.23
C GLY A 170 13.01 -0.70 -5.46
N LEU A 171 12.67 -0.48 -4.19
CA LEU A 171 13.36 0.50 -3.34
C LEU A 171 14.78 0.02 -3.07
N SER A 172 15.78 0.81 -3.44
CA SER A 172 17.20 0.43 -3.24
C SER A 172 17.56 0.36 -1.77
N TYR A 173 18.64 -0.36 -1.45
CA TYR A 173 19.23 -0.36 -0.12
C TYR A 173 19.54 1.05 0.41
N GLU A 174 20.02 1.95 -0.44
CA GLU A 174 20.37 3.31 -0.04
C GLU A 174 19.09 4.09 0.33
N SER A 175 18.05 4.02 -0.50
CA SER A 175 16.78 4.72 -0.27
C SER A 175 15.95 4.11 0.87
N SER A 176 16.22 2.87 1.28
CA SER A 176 15.54 2.22 2.39
C SER A 176 16.20 2.43 3.77
N GLN A 177 17.22 3.30 3.87
CA GLN A 177 17.93 3.58 5.13
C GLN A 177 17.00 3.91 6.30
N ILE A 178 16.02 4.80 6.11
CA ILE A 178 15.08 5.20 7.16
C ILE A 178 14.28 4.01 7.72
N TRP A 179 13.96 3.02 6.88
CA TRP A 179 13.21 1.84 7.31
C TRP A 179 14.09 0.90 8.12
N ARG A 180 15.35 0.73 7.74
CA ARG A 180 16.32 -0.07 8.53
C ARG A 180 16.59 0.57 9.89
N GLU A 181 16.78 1.88 9.93
CA GLU A 181 16.98 2.62 11.18
C GLU A 181 15.77 2.51 12.10
N ARG A 182 14.55 2.67 11.57
CA ARG A 182 13.32 2.47 12.35
C ARG A 182 13.13 1.03 12.82
N LEU A 183 13.49 0.03 12.02
CA LEU A 183 13.42 -1.37 12.45
C LEU A 183 14.35 -1.60 13.66
N ALA A 184 15.55 -1.00 13.62
CA ALA A 184 16.56 -1.11 14.66
C ALA A 184 16.31 -0.24 15.91
N ASP A 185 15.40 0.72 15.84
CA ASP A 185 15.10 1.61 16.96
C ASP A 185 14.46 0.83 18.14
N PRO A 186 15.03 0.90 19.36
CA PRO A 186 14.45 0.29 20.56
C PRO A 186 13.06 0.79 20.90
N GLN A 187 12.67 1.98 20.44
CA GLN A 187 11.34 2.56 20.68
C GLN A 187 10.26 2.06 19.71
N THR A 188 10.65 1.38 18.62
CA THR A 188 9.70 0.85 17.65
C THR A 188 8.94 -0.33 18.23
N SER A 189 7.61 -0.22 18.22
CA SER A 189 6.70 -1.26 18.72
C SER A 189 6.84 -2.58 17.96
N LYS A 190 6.45 -3.72 18.57
CA LYS A 190 6.49 -5.03 17.89
C LYS A 190 5.67 -5.05 16.59
N ASP A 191 4.46 -4.51 16.61
CA ASP A 191 3.58 -4.45 15.43
C ASP A 191 4.22 -3.63 14.30
N GLU A 192 4.84 -2.50 14.65
CA GLU A 192 5.54 -1.67 13.68
C GLU A 192 6.80 -2.35 13.14
N ARG A 193 7.56 -3.07 13.98
CA ARG A 193 8.71 -3.89 13.53
C ARG A 193 8.28 -4.96 12.53
N GLN A 194 7.18 -5.67 12.80
CA GLN A 194 6.64 -6.67 11.86
C GLN A 194 6.26 -6.04 10.53
N LYS A 195 5.65 -4.86 10.55
CA LYS A 195 5.30 -4.14 9.32
C LYS A 195 6.53 -3.69 8.54
N ILE A 196 7.52 -3.08 9.21
CA ILE A 196 8.76 -2.65 8.57
C ILE A 196 9.51 -3.86 7.99
N PHE A 197 9.53 -4.98 8.70
CA PHE A 197 10.09 -6.24 8.20
C PHE A 197 9.44 -6.65 6.87
N SER A 198 8.10 -6.68 6.79
CA SER A 198 7.38 -6.98 5.55
C SER A 198 7.73 -6.00 4.42
N CYS A 199 7.76 -4.69 4.71
CA CYS A 199 8.15 -3.66 3.75
C CYS A 199 9.58 -3.86 3.22
N LEU A 200 10.55 -4.17 4.09
CA LEU A 200 11.95 -4.41 3.70
C LEU A 200 12.09 -5.66 2.82
N LEU A 201 11.31 -6.71 3.08
CA LEU A 201 11.29 -7.90 2.23
C LEU A 201 10.74 -7.59 0.83
N GLN A 202 9.66 -6.80 0.73
CA GLN A 202 9.09 -6.42 -0.57
C GLN A 202 10.04 -5.57 -1.43
N THR A 203 11.08 -4.95 -0.85
CA THR A 203 12.12 -4.29 -1.66
C THR A 203 12.81 -5.25 -2.63
N ARG A 204 12.91 -6.53 -2.24
CA ARG A 204 13.65 -7.60 -2.95
C ARG A 204 15.13 -7.25 -3.21
N ASP A 205 15.67 -6.25 -2.51
CA ASP A 205 17.12 -6.00 -2.49
C ASP A 205 17.76 -7.00 -1.51
N PRO A 206 18.71 -7.83 -1.96
CA PRO A 206 19.31 -8.86 -1.11
C PRO A 206 19.91 -8.32 0.19
N ARG A 207 20.43 -7.08 0.21
CA ARG A 207 21.01 -6.45 1.41
C ARG A 207 19.94 -6.04 2.40
N ASN A 208 18.78 -5.56 1.91
CA ASN A 208 17.62 -5.27 2.76
C ASN A 208 17.03 -6.54 3.35
N VAL A 209 16.87 -7.58 2.52
CA VAL A 209 16.35 -8.89 2.94
C VAL A 209 17.26 -9.51 3.99
N LYS A 210 18.58 -9.54 3.73
CA LYS A 210 19.58 -10.04 4.70
C LYS A 210 19.46 -9.33 6.05
N PHE A 211 19.51 -8.00 6.03
CA PHE A 211 19.41 -7.19 7.24
C PHE A 211 18.12 -7.45 8.03
N ALA A 212 16.97 -7.47 7.35
CA ALA A 212 15.68 -7.68 8.00
C ALA A 212 15.59 -9.06 8.67
N CYS A 213 16.08 -10.11 7.99
CA CYS A 213 16.11 -11.46 8.53
C CYS A 213 17.08 -11.63 9.70
N GLU A 214 18.30 -11.10 9.60
CA GLU A 214 19.27 -11.13 10.70
C GLU A 214 18.76 -10.41 11.95
N PHE A 215 18.15 -9.24 11.75
CA PHE A 215 17.54 -8.48 12.84
C PHE A 215 16.37 -9.24 13.47
N ALA A 216 15.51 -9.84 12.65
CA ALA A 216 14.38 -10.65 13.13
C ALA A 216 14.82 -11.90 13.90
N LEU A 217 15.92 -12.54 13.49
CA LEU A 217 16.53 -13.66 14.19
C LEU A 217 17.12 -13.26 15.55
N ALA A 218 17.68 -12.06 15.66
CA ALA A 218 18.28 -11.57 16.89
C ALA A 218 17.24 -11.09 17.92
N GLU A 219 16.21 -10.37 17.48
CA GLU A 219 15.28 -9.65 18.36
C GLU A 219 13.97 -10.39 18.61
N ASP A 220 13.65 -11.40 17.80
CA ASP A 220 12.44 -12.22 17.88
C ASP A 220 11.15 -11.45 18.26
N PHE A 221 10.66 -10.63 17.32
CA PHE A 221 9.50 -9.76 17.55
C PHE A 221 8.18 -10.27 16.94
N PHE A 222 8.12 -11.50 16.43
CA PHE A 222 6.86 -12.07 15.90
C PHE A 222 6.04 -12.79 16.97
N ASP A 223 4.72 -12.67 16.86
CA ASP A 223 3.78 -13.53 17.59
C ASP A 223 3.39 -14.69 16.67
N ARG A 224 3.95 -15.88 16.90
CA ARG A 224 3.84 -17.01 15.96
C ARG A 224 3.69 -18.36 16.67
N PRO A 225 3.03 -19.34 16.03
CA PRO A 225 2.85 -20.69 16.58
C PRO A 225 3.99 -21.66 16.27
N CYS A 226 4.95 -21.28 15.40
CA CYS A 226 6.02 -22.14 14.91
C CYS A 226 7.42 -21.56 15.16
N ASP A 227 8.45 -22.34 14.81
CA ASP A 227 9.84 -21.93 14.93
C ASP A 227 10.17 -20.66 14.11
N LEU A 228 11.11 -19.85 14.59
CA LEU A 228 11.50 -18.59 13.95
C LEU A 228 12.04 -18.77 12.54
N LEU A 229 12.88 -19.79 12.34
CA LEU A 229 13.51 -20.05 11.04
C LEU A 229 12.48 -20.53 10.03
N GLU A 230 11.56 -21.40 10.45
CA GLU A 230 10.44 -21.84 9.60
C GLU A 230 9.55 -20.64 9.24
N TYR A 231 9.21 -19.81 10.23
CA TYR A 231 8.39 -18.63 10.02
C TYR A 231 9.03 -17.65 9.02
N ILE A 232 10.30 -17.27 9.23
CA ILE A 232 11.02 -16.39 8.29
C ILE A 232 11.20 -17.07 6.92
N GLY A 233 11.37 -18.39 6.89
CA GLY A 233 11.47 -19.17 5.66
C GLY A 233 10.27 -18.96 4.73
N TYR A 234 9.05 -19.02 5.27
CA TYR A 234 7.83 -18.75 4.49
C TYR A 234 7.81 -17.34 3.89
N TRP A 235 8.28 -16.34 4.64
CA TRP A 235 8.36 -14.97 4.16
C TRP A 235 9.39 -14.80 3.04
N LEU A 236 10.56 -15.44 3.17
CA LEU A 236 11.60 -15.40 2.14
C LEU A 236 11.13 -16.03 0.84
N GLU A 237 10.49 -17.20 0.89
CA GLU A 237 9.95 -17.88 -0.29
C GLU A 237 8.96 -16.98 -1.05
N ALA A 238 8.10 -16.27 -0.32
CA ALA A 238 7.12 -15.34 -0.91
C ALA A 238 7.77 -14.16 -1.66
N VAL A 239 9.01 -13.79 -1.33
CA VAL A 239 9.75 -12.73 -2.02
C VAL A 239 10.86 -13.25 -2.94
N GLY A 240 10.93 -14.56 -3.18
CA GLY A 240 11.86 -15.19 -4.12
C GLY A 240 13.26 -15.44 -3.55
N PHE A 241 13.36 -15.59 -2.23
CA PHE A 241 14.61 -15.90 -1.53
C PHE A 241 14.47 -17.20 -0.73
N THR A 242 15.60 -17.81 -0.38
CA THR A 242 15.64 -19.00 0.48
C THR A 242 16.80 -18.90 1.46
N PHE A 243 16.68 -19.59 2.60
CA PHE A 243 17.80 -19.78 3.51
C PHE A 243 18.78 -20.80 2.94
N GLU A 244 20.07 -20.46 2.89
CA GLU A 244 21.12 -21.45 2.66
C GLU A 244 21.40 -22.17 3.98
N ARG A 245 20.83 -23.37 4.16
CA ARG A 245 21.19 -24.28 5.27
C ARG A 245 22.58 -24.90 5.01
N ALA A 246 23.63 -24.09 4.95
CA ALA A 246 24.99 -24.62 4.98
C ALA A 246 25.27 -25.21 6.38
N LYS A 247 25.09 -26.54 6.51
CA LYS A 247 25.51 -27.40 7.65
C LYS A 247 25.17 -26.90 9.07
N PHE A 248 23.90 -26.84 9.43
CA PHE A 248 23.47 -26.71 10.85
C PHE A 248 23.56 -28.02 11.68
N TYR A 249 24.37 -29.01 11.28
CA TYR A 249 24.58 -30.26 12.06
C TYR A 249 26.05 -30.59 12.35
N ALA A 250 26.93 -29.60 12.39
CA ALA A 250 28.26 -29.78 12.96
C ALA A 250 28.61 -28.55 13.80
N ASP A 251 28.61 -28.75 15.11
CA ASP A 251 29.07 -27.85 16.17
C ASP A 251 28.10 -26.76 16.64
N GLY A 252 27.91 -26.75 17.95
CA GLY A 252 26.82 -26.08 18.64
C GLY A 252 26.90 -24.56 18.64
N ALA A 253 25.71 -23.96 18.68
CA ALA A 253 25.37 -22.65 19.23
C ALA A 253 26.50 -21.62 19.33
N ALA A 254 26.98 -21.08 18.20
CA ALA A 254 27.70 -19.79 18.21
C ALA A 254 27.84 -19.06 16.85
N GLN A 255 27.51 -19.64 15.69
CA GLN A 255 27.88 -19.02 14.38
C GLN A 255 26.72 -18.96 13.37
N ALA A 256 25.54 -18.51 13.78
CA ALA A 256 24.37 -18.43 12.90
C ALA A 256 24.29 -17.15 12.04
N ALA A 257 25.29 -16.28 12.05
CA ALA A 257 25.14 -14.91 11.53
C ALA A 257 25.80 -14.60 10.18
N ASP A 258 26.59 -15.49 9.56
CA ASP A 258 27.52 -14.99 8.50
C ASP A 258 27.27 -15.40 7.05
N GLU A 259 26.34 -16.30 6.72
CA GLU A 259 26.07 -16.64 5.31
C GLU A 259 24.58 -16.83 5.03
N ILE A 260 23.92 -15.73 4.68
CA ILE A 260 22.50 -15.71 4.33
C ILE A 260 22.35 -15.00 2.97
N LEU A 261 22.05 -15.82 1.95
CA LEU A 261 21.39 -15.53 0.65
C LEU A 261 22.26 -15.77 -0.60
N LYS A 262 21.79 -16.71 -1.44
CA LYS A 262 21.99 -16.69 -2.89
C LYS A 262 20.68 -16.29 -3.56
N THR A 263 20.80 -15.62 -4.71
CA THR A 263 19.69 -15.27 -5.61
C THR A 263 19.75 -16.24 -6.78
N ASP A 264 18.63 -16.81 -7.23
CA ASP A 264 18.59 -17.51 -8.52
C ASP A 264 18.72 -16.47 -9.63
N ALA A 265 19.96 -16.27 -10.08
CA ALA A 265 20.34 -15.23 -11.03
C ALA A 265 19.71 -15.39 -12.44
N ASN A 266 18.96 -16.46 -12.70
CA ASN A 266 18.37 -16.73 -14.01
C ASN A 266 16.99 -16.10 -14.23
N GLU A 267 16.17 -15.86 -13.20
CA GLU A 267 14.83 -15.26 -13.41
C GLU A 267 14.84 -13.72 -13.42
N CYS A 268 15.82 -13.09 -12.75
CA CYS A 268 15.98 -11.63 -12.78
C CYS A 268 16.46 -11.10 -14.14
N SER A 269 17.01 -11.98 -15.00
CA SER A 269 17.50 -11.63 -16.33
C SER A 269 16.37 -11.47 -17.37
N GLU A 270 15.25 -12.17 -17.19
CA GLU A 270 14.10 -12.07 -18.11
C GLU A 270 13.29 -10.78 -17.87
N PHE A 271 13.16 -10.34 -16.61
CA PHE A 271 12.46 -9.08 -16.29
C PHE A 271 13.21 -7.85 -16.83
N LYS A 272 14.56 -7.86 -16.78
CA LYS A 272 15.40 -6.83 -17.43
C LYS A 272 15.36 -6.90 -18.96
N ARG A 273 15.23 -8.09 -19.55
CA ARG A 273 15.08 -8.25 -21.01
C ARG A 273 13.70 -7.80 -21.50
N MET A 274 12.63 -8.09 -20.76
CA MET A 274 11.27 -7.63 -21.12
C MET A 274 11.12 -6.12 -21.01
N SER A 275 11.72 -5.49 -19.99
CA SER A 275 11.72 -4.02 -19.85
C SER A 275 12.54 -3.31 -20.94
N ALA A 276 13.57 -3.96 -21.49
CA ALA A 276 14.36 -3.41 -22.60
C ALA A 276 13.72 -3.64 -23.98
N MET A 277 12.86 -4.64 -24.13
CA MET A 277 12.20 -4.95 -25.42
C MET A 277 11.04 -4.00 -25.76
N TYR A 278 10.40 -3.39 -24.75
CA TYR A 278 9.38 -2.36 -24.95
C TYR A 278 9.95 -0.98 -25.32
N HIS A 279 11.28 -0.78 -25.23
CA HIS A 279 11.93 0.47 -25.61
C HIS A 279 12.43 0.51 -27.07
N TYR A 280 12.19 -0.56 -27.85
CA TYR A 280 12.64 -0.69 -29.24
C TYR A 280 11.54 -1.04 -30.26
N LEU A 281 10.26 -0.89 -29.90
CA LEU A 281 9.12 -1.11 -30.81
C LEU A 281 8.15 0.08 -30.94
N THR A 282 8.66 1.30 -30.75
CA THR A 282 8.04 2.51 -31.33
C THR A 282 8.66 2.85 -32.67
#